data_AF-A0A950AG25-F1
#
_entry.id   AF-A0A950AG25-F1
#
_cell.length_a   1.000
_cell.length_b   1.000
_cell.length_c   1.000
_cell.angle_alpha   90.00
_cell.angle_beta   90.00
_cell.angle_gamma   90.00
#
_symmetry.space_group_name_H-M   'P 1'
#
loop_
_entity.id
_entity.type
_entity.pdbx_description
1 polymer ?
#
loop_
_entity_poly.entity_id
_entity_poly.type
_entity_poly.pdbx_seq_one_letter_code
_entity_poly.pdbx_strand_id
1 'polypeptide(L)'
;MNEPSSPLRQARELLEILAFLFAVGCYFAQVYHVPFLDDALDGMSYLIYSWVPQLNQVKIPNAHEIVAAGASGLILLIVMLPFTRVIARQNVKDLESDMRSIQRKRQPRRAKIR
;
A
#
# COMPACT_ATOMS: atom_id res chain seq x y z
N MET A 1 -0.64 22.58 -14.60
CA MET A 1 -1.60 21.66 -15.23
C MET A 1 -1.41 20.30 -14.59
N ASN A 2 -2.28 19.92 -13.65
CA ASN A 2 -2.21 18.58 -13.04
C ASN A 2 -2.95 17.63 -13.97
N GLU A 3 -2.23 16.73 -14.63
CA GLU A 3 -2.87 15.62 -15.34
C GLU A 3 -3.73 14.85 -14.33
N PRO A 4 -4.96 14.45 -14.69
CA PRO A 4 -5.74 13.57 -13.83
C PRO A 4 -4.94 12.28 -13.67
N SER A 5 -4.36 12.08 -12.48
CA SER A 5 -3.56 10.89 -12.17
C SER A 5 -4.41 9.66 -12.46
N SER A 6 -3.86 8.73 -13.26
CA SER A 6 -4.63 7.56 -13.68
C SER A 6 -5.13 6.82 -12.42
N PRO A 7 -6.36 6.28 -12.42
CA PRO A 7 -6.93 5.60 -11.26
C PRO A 7 -6.08 4.40 -10.81
N LEU A 8 -5.30 3.81 -11.73
CA LEU A 8 -4.30 2.79 -11.43
C LEU A 8 -3.09 3.37 -10.66
N ARG A 9 -2.67 4.59 -10.98
CA ARG A 9 -1.58 5.29 -10.27
C ARG A 9 -1.99 5.65 -8.85
N GLN A 10 -3.20 6.19 -8.65
CA GLN A 10 -3.70 6.47 -7.29
C GLN A 10 -3.85 5.19 -6.45
N ALA A 11 -4.38 4.11 -7.02
CA ALA A 11 -4.50 2.83 -6.32
C ALA A 11 -3.13 2.25 -5.94
N ARG A 12 -2.12 2.43 -6.80
CA ARG A 12 -0.75 2.02 -6.52
C ARG A 12 -0.12 2.86 -5.40
N GLU A 13 -0.23 4.19 -5.46
CA GLU A 13 0.30 5.10 -4.44
C GLU A 13 -0.32 4.81 -3.06
N LEU A 14 -1.63 4.56 -2.99
CA LEU A 14 -2.31 4.15 -1.76
C LEU A 14 -1.75 2.83 -1.20
N LEU A 15 -1.50 1.88 -2.08
CA LEU A 15 -1.01 0.55 -1.71
C LEU A 15 0.45 0.59 -1.26
N GLU A 16 1.27 1.45 -1.85
CA GLU A 16 2.62 1.74 -1.40
C GLU A 16 2.62 2.39 0.00
N ILE A 17 1.70 3.34 0.26
CA ILE A 17 1.53 3.94 1.60
C ILE A 17 1.12 2.89 2.63
N LEU A 18 0.14 2.04 2.31
CA LEU A 18 -0.31 0.98 3.20
C LEU A 18 0.79 -0.04 3.48
N ALA A 19 1.55 -0.43 2.44
CA ALA A 19 2.70 -1.32 2.60
C ALA A 19 3.78 -0.71 3.49
N PHE A 20 4.05 0.59 3.35
CA PHE A 20 5.00 1.29 4.21
C PHE A 20 4.51 1.34 5.67
N LEU A 21 3.25 1.70 5.91
CA LEU A 21 2.68 1.71 7.26
C LEU A 21 2.70 0.32 7.90
N PHE A 22 2.42 -0.72 7.12
CA PHE A 22 2.51 -2.10 7.57
C PHE A 22 3.94 -2.51 7.93
N ALA A 23 4.92 -2.16 7.09
CA ALA A 23 6.33 -2.40 7.38
C ALA A 23 6.77 -1.73 8.68
N VAL A 24 6.41 -0.46 8.88
CA VAL A 24 6.68 0.27 10.14
C VAL A 24 5.98 -0.40 11.32
N GLY A 25 4.74 -0.88 11.14
CA GLY A 25 4.02 -1.64 12.16
C GLY A 25 4.72 -2.95 12.54
N CYS A 26 5.21 -3.71 11.56
CA CYS A 26 6.00 -4.93 11.79
C CYS A 26 7.31 -4.62 12.52
N TYR A 27 8.00 -3.53 12.17
CA TYR A 27 9.20 -3.10 12.89
C TYR A 27 8.90 -2.85 14.37
N PHE A 28 7.85 -2.09 14.68
CA PHE A 28 7.46 -1.88 16.07
C PHE A 28 7.02 -3.17 16.77
N ALA A 29 6.29 -4.05 16.08
CA ALA A 29 5.85 -5.31 16.66
C ALA A 29 7.06 -6.19 17.08
N GLN A 30 8.14 -6.17 16.30
CA GLN A 30 9.37 -6.90 16.61
C GLN A 30 10.17 -6.23 17.73
N VAL A 31 10.32 -4.89 17.69
CA VAL A 31 11.00 -4.13 18.76
C VAL A 31 10.30 -4.28 20.11
N TYR A 32 8.97 -4.38 20.12
CA TYR A 32 8.17 -4.61 21.33
C TYR A 32 7.90 -6.08 21.65
N HIS A 33 8.51 -7.03 20.91
CA HIS A 33 8.38 -8.47 21.12
C HIS A 33 6.92 -8.95 21.22
N VAL A 34 6.10 -8.60 20.22
CA VAL A 34 4.71 -9.07 20.15
C VAL A 34 4.71 -10.59 19.88
N PRO A 35 4.24 -11.42 20.83
CA PRO A 35 4.57 -12.85 20.88
C PRO A 35 4.01 -13.69 19.71
N PHE A 36 3.04 -13.19 18.95
CA PHE A 36 2.52 -13.89 17.76
C PHE A 36 3.24 -13.51 16.47
N LEU A 37 3.83 -12.30 16.40
CA LEU A 37 4.50 -11.82 15.19
C LEU A 37 6.01 -12.08 15.23
N ASP A 38 6.60 -12.16 16.42
CA ASP A 38 8.05 -12.23 16.58
C ASP A 38 8.65 -13.44 15.85
N ASP A 39 8.15 -14.65 16.12
CA ASP A 39 8.61 -15.89 15.47
C ASP A 39 8.48 -15.85 13.95
N ALA A 40 7.40 -15.23 13.44
CA ALA A 40 7.14 -15.13 12.01
C ALA A 40 8.08 -14.13 11.33
N LEU A 41 8.35 -13.00 11.97
CA LEU A 41 9.25 -11.96 11.47
C LEU A 41 10.70 -12.41 11.53
N ASP A 42 11.11 -13.09 12.61
CA ASP A 42 12.45 -13.67 12.73
C ASP A 42 12.68 -14.76 11.69
N GLY A 43 11.68 -15.64 11.47
CA GLY A 43 11.73 -16.64 10.40
C GLY A 43 11.88 -16.01 9.01
N MET A 44 11.20 -14.90 8.75
CA MET A 44 11.35 -14.15 7.50
C MET A 44 12.75 -13.55 7.34
N SER A 45 13.32 -12.97 8.40
CA SER A 45 14.68 -12.44 8.36
C SER A 45 15.68 -13.54 8.01
N TYR A 46 15.58 -14.70 8.67
CA TYR A 46 16.46 -15.84 8.45
C TYR A 46 16.41 -16.34 7.00
N LEU A 47 15.19 -16.44 6.45
CA LEU A 47 14.99 -16.85 5.07
C LEU A 47 15.65 -15.86 4.10
N ILE A 48 15.54 -14.56 4.35
CA ILE A 48 16.20 -13.55 3.51
C ILE A 48 17.71 -13.59 3.62
N TYR A 49 18.27 -13.74 4.82
CA TYR A 49 19.70 -13.91 4.99
C TYR A 49 20.21 -15.19 4.32
N SER A 50 19.40 -16.24 4.25
CA SER A 50 19.75 -17.46 3.50
C SER A 50 19.81 -17.22 1.98
N TRP A 51 18.98 -16.32 1.46
CA TRP A 51 18.95 -15.97 0.03
C TRP A 51 20.02 -14.93 -0.33
N VAL A 52 20.28 -13.99 0.58
CA VAL A 52 21.23 -12.89 0.41
C VAL A 52 22.15 -12.82 1.62
N PRO A 53 23.15 -13.71 1.71
CA PRO A 53 24.06 -13.79 2.86
C PRO A 53 24.94 -12.55 3.03
N GLN A 54 25.05 -11.71 2.00
CA GLN A 54 25.74 -10.43 2.06
C GLN A 54 25.09 -9.45 3.04
N LEU A 55 23.78 -9.57 3.29
CA LEU A 55 23.08 -8.75 4.28
C LEU A 55 23.58 -9.01 5.70
N ASN A 56 24.08 -10.22 6.02
CA ASN A 56 24.66 -10.52 7.34
C ASN A 56 25.99 -9.77 7.59
N GLN A 57 26.63 -9.25 6.54
CA GLN A 57 27.86 -8.48 6.67
C GLN A 57 27.59 -7.01 7.00
N VAL A 58 26.33 -6.58 6.90
CA VAL A 58 25.90 -5.23 7.18
C VAL A 58 25.76 -5.05 8.70
N LYS A 59 26.77 -4.44 9.32
CA LYS A 59 26.78 -4.12 10.75
C LYS A 59 25.95 -2.88 11.03
N ILE A 60 24.63 -3.04 11.05
CA ILE A 60 23.68 -2.01 11.48
C ILE A 60 22.98 -2.52 12.75
N PRO A 61 22.80 -1.67 13.78
CA PRO A 61 21.97 -2.04 14.92
C PRO A 61 20.53 -2.32 14.43
N ASN A 62 19.95 -3.41 14.92
CA ASN A 62 18.61 -3.87 14.54
C ASN A 62 18.45 -4.26 13.05
N ALA A 63 19.53 -4.74 12.41
CA ALA A 63 19.49 -5.14 11.00
C ALA A 63 18.47 -6.25 10.72
N HIS A 64 18.30 -7.21 11.65
CA HIS A 64 17.37 -8.33 11.50
C HIS A 64 15.92 -7.84 11.46
N GLU A 65 15.57 -6.91 12.34
CA GLU A 65 14.24 -6.33 12.50
C GLU A 65 13.88 -5.47 11.30
N ILE A 66 14.83 -4.70 10.78
CA ILE A 66 14.65 -3.89 9.56
C ILE A 66 14.44 -4.79 8.34
N VAL A 67 15.23 -5.86 8.22
CA VAL A 67 15.09 -6.81 7.11
C VAL A 67 13.75 -7.52 7.17
N ALA A 68 13.32 -8.01 8.34
CA ALA A 68 12.02 -8.64 8.53
C ALA A 68 10.85 -7.69 8.22
N ALA A 69 10.89 -6.46 8.73
CA ALA A 69 9.87 -5.45 8.50
C ALA A 69 9.79 -5.01 7.03
N GLY A 70 10.94 -4.83 6.38
CA GLY A 70 11.00 -4.52 4.96
C GLY A 70 10.47 -5.67 4.10
N ALA A 71 10.80 -6.90 4.46
CA ALA A 71 10.32 -8.11 3.80
C ALA A 71 8.81 -8.28 3.88
N SER A 72 8.25 -8.12 5.08
CA SER A 72 6.81 -8.26 5.30
C SER A 72 6.02 -7.18 4.54
N GLY A 73 6.52 -5.94 4.51
CA GLY A 73 5.98 -4.86 3.68
C GLY A 73 6.03 -5.15 2.18
N LEU A 74 7.15 -5.69 1.69
CA LEU A 74 7.30 -6.09 0.29
C LEU A 74 6.36 -7.23 -0.08
N ILE A 75 6.26 -8.26 0.76
CA ILE A 75 5.36 -9.40 0.56
C ILE A 75 3.92 -8.92 0.51
N LEU A 76 3.51 -8.05 1.45
CA LEU A 76 2.18 -7.47 1.45
C LEU A 76 1.91 -6.73 0.13
N LEU A 77 2.87 -5.92 -0.33
CA LEU A 77 2.74 -5.20 -1.59
C LEU A 77 2.56 -6.15 -2.77
N ILE A 78 3.38 -7.20 -2.87
CA ILE A 78 3.30 -8.22 -3.93
C ILE A 78 1.96 -8.94 -3.91
N VAL A 79 1.47 -9.33 -2.72
CA VAL A 79 0.17 -10.00 -2.57
C VAL A 79 -0.99 -9.07 -2.89
N MET A 80 -0.86 -7.77 -2.62
CA MET A 80 -1.89 -6.77 -2.86
C MET A 80 -1.89 -6.24 -4.31
N LEU A 81 -0.80 -6.39 -5.07
CA LEU A 81 -0.71 -6.02 -6.48
C LEU A 81 -1.86 -6.56 -7.36
N PRO A 82 -2.27 -7.85 -7.31
CA PRO A 82 -3.41 -8.32 -8.11
C PRO A 82 -4.74 -7.63 -7.75
N PHE A 83 -4.89 -7.18 -6.50
CA PHE A 83 -6.09 -6.48 -6.03
C PHE A 83 -6.14 -5.01 -6.45
N THR A 84 -5.02 -4.42 -6.90
CA THR A 84 -5.00 -3.05 -7.43
C THR A 84 -6.02 -2.84 -8.55
N ARG A 85 -6.26 -3.85 -9.39
CA ARG A 85 -7.26 -3.80 -10.46
C ARG A 85 -8.69 -3.72 -9.95
N VAL A 86 -8.98 -4.37 -8.81
CA VAL A 86 -10.30 -4.33 -8.16
C VAL A 86 -10.53 -2.96 -7.53
N ILE A 87 -9.53 -2.45 -6.81
CA ILE A 87 -9.55 -1.12 -6.17
C ILE A 87 -9.70 -0.02 -7.23
N ALA A 88 -8.93 -0.09 -8.32
CA ALA A 88 -9.03 0.86 -9.42
C ALA A 88 -10.41 0.84 -10.10
N ARG A 89 -11.04 -0.34 -10.23
CA ARG A 89 -12.40 -0.45 -10.80
C ARG A 89 -13.47 0.14 -9.89
N GLN A 90 -13.32 0.06 -8.56
CA GLN A 90 -14.24 0.70 -7.62
C GLN A 90 -14.09 2.22 -7.66
N ASN A 91 -12.85 2.73 -7.61
CA ASN A 91 -12.59 4.17 -7.67
C ASN A 91 -13.07 4.82 -8.99
N VAL A 92 -13.01 4.11 -10.11
CA VAL A 92 -13.56 4.60 -11.39
C VAL A 92 -15.08 4.71 -11.35
N LYS A 93 -15.78 3.76 -10.72
CA LYS A 93 -17.24 3.81 -10.56
C LYS A 93 -17.66 4.98 -9.67
N ASP A 94 -16.93 5.23 -8.60
CA ASP A 94 -17.21 6.34 -7.70
C ASP A 94 -16.94 7.69 -8.39
N LEU A 95 -15.83 7.82 -9.14
CA LEU A 95 -15.55 8.99 -9.97
C LEU A 95 -16.64 9.24 -11.03
N GLU A 96 -17.13 8.18 -11.67
CA GLU A 96 -18.18 8.28 -12.68
C GLU A 96 -19.52 8.67 -12.06
N SER A 97 -19.81 8.18 -10.86
CA SER A 97 -21.00 8.54 -10.08
C SER A 97 -20.97 10.01 -9.65
N ASP A 98 -19.81 10.51 -9.22
CA ASP A 98 -19.60 11.92 -8.84
C ASP A 98 -19.61 12.84 -10.05
N MET A 99 -19.01 12.46 -11.19
CA MET A 99 -19.13 13.24 -12.42
C MET A 99 -20.58 13.36 -12.91
N ARG A 100 -21.37 12.28 -12.81
CA ARG A 100 -22.80 12.31 -13.16
C ARG A 100 -23.60 13.17 -12.18
N SER A 101 -23.26 13.16 -10.88
CA SER A 101 -23.92 14.01 -9.88
C SER A 101 -23.60 15.50 -10.09
N ILE A 102 -22.36 15.83 -10.47
CA ILE A 102 -21.92 17.19 -10.81
C ILE A 102 -22.57 17.68 -12.11
N GLN A 103 -22.65 16.85 -13.16
CA GLN A 103 -23.34 17.20 -14.41
C GLN A 103 -24.83 17.47 -14.19
N ARG A 104 -25.50 16.64 -13.37
CA ARG A 104 -26.90 16.87 -12.99
C ARG A 104 -27.08 18.14 -12.18
N LYS A 105 -26.16 18.47 -11.26
CA LYS A 105 -26.19 19.73 -10.50
C LYS A 105 -25.92 20.97 -11.36
N ARG A 106 -25.23 20.86 -12.50
CA ARG A 106 -25.04 21.97 -13.45
C ARG A 106 -26.23 22.19 -14.40
N GLN A 107 -27.21 21.29 -14.45
CA GLN A 107 -28.42 21.40 -15.28
C GLN A 107 -29.71 21.69 -14.48
N PRO A 108 -29.79 22.82 -13.76
CA PRO A 108 -31.11 23.45 -13.63
C PRO A 108 -31.00 24.97 -13.76
N ARG A 109 -31.12 25.53 -14.97
CA ARG A 109 -31.61 26.92 -15.22
C ARG A 109 -31.65 27.37 -16.70
N ARG A 110 -31.89 26.47 -17.66
CA ARG A 110 -32.19 26.86 -19.06
C ARG A 110 -33.55 26.39 -19.59
N ALA A 111 -34.47 26.00 -18.70
CA ALA A 111 -35.81 25.57 -19.08
C ALA A 111 -36.89 26.28 -18.26
N LYS A 112 -36.96 27.62 -18.36
CA LYS A 112 -38.20 28.41 -18.17
C LYS A 112 -37.91 29.90 -18.39
N ILE A 113 -37.82 30.31 -19.65
CA ILE A 113 -38.19 31.67 -20.06
C ILE A 113 -38.99 31.50 -21.35
N ARG A 114 -40.30 31.37 -21.19
CA ARG A 114 -41.27 31.62 -22.24
C ARG A 114 -42.47 32.29 -21.60
#